data_AF-A0A3Q1H690-F1
#
_entry.id   AF-A0A3Q1H690-F1
#
_cell.length_a   1.000
_cell.length_b   1.000
_cell.length_c   1.000
_cell.angle_alpha   90.00
_cell.angle_beta   90.00
_cell.angle_gamma   90.00
#
_symmetry.space_group_name_H-M   'P 1'
#
loop_
_entity.id
_entity.type
_entity.pdbx_description
1 polymer ?
#
loop_
_entity_poly.entity_id
_entity_poly.type
_entity_poly.pdbx_seq_one_letter_code
_entity_poly.pdbx_strand_id
1 'polypeptide(L)'
;MIRTTGLGVLMCKLHICFGSLVLCSKYLRLFLGFAGAVCLNGGSSVPALISGEHMFCLCPDGFEGERCEKVKAGECYEGVGLYYRGSVSSSVSGLSCERWDPETRRRYLSSDVNAGRHNYCRNIHYRRRPWCYVWKHQQLQWEYCDIPRCLPAPPSPSPAPAPTNPEPDLTCGQRSRRKLMKIVGGTVATVESHPWVAAIFWRSKSKEKVFRCGGSLISGCWVLTAAHCFPDGSDSKLRRFSVILGKNALNESDPSVEQTFRVEELHIHEGFDNSEGNFNNDIALLKLKARQGQCTKESNSVRTVCLPPPHQNLQPGITCEIAGYGKEKYGLWYKSQYLREAQVDLIADDVCREKDYYGNMITDNMFCAGRPDWSQDACEGDSGGPLVCEAGNKFFLFGVISWGDGCAKERRPGVYTRVTNYNSWIAEKTGLTSITAGAMFPQK
;
A
#
# COMPACT_ATOMS: atom_id res chain seq x y z
N MET A 1 28.29 55.68 -36.26
CA MET A 1 27.17 56.41 -36.89
C MET A 1 26.61 55.56 -38.01
N ILE A 2 25.27 55.39 -38.02
CA ILE A 2 24.39 54.89 -39.11
C ILE A 2 24.54 53.39 -39.45
N ARG A 3 23.72 52.43 -39.00
CA ARG A 3 22.26 52.12 -39.14
C ARG A 3 21.79 51.69 -40.56
N THR A 4 21.45 50.38 -40.67
CA THR A 4 20.21 49.74 -41.22
C THR A 4 19.88 49.89 -42.72
N THR A 5 19.24 48.97 -43.47
CA THR A 5 18.58 47.64 -43.32
C THR A 5 17.98 47.23 -44.68
N GLY A 6 17.68 45.94 -44.91
CA GLY A 6 16.66 45.53 -45.89
C GLY A 6 16.62 44.03 -46.24
N LEU A 7 15.65 43.30 -45.66
CA LEU A 7 15.34 41.86 -45.78
C LEU A 7 14.57 41.49 -47.07
N GLY A 8 14.59 40.20 -47.47
CA GLY A 8 13.49 39.58 -48.22
C GLY A 8 13.82 38.29 -48.99
N VAL A 9 13.30 37.16 -48.52
CA VAL A 9 13.48 35.77 -49.03
C VAL A 9 12.32 35.35 -49.93
N LEU A 10 12.57 34.60 -51.02
CA LEU A 10 11.84 33.36 -51.41
C LEU A 10 12.38 32.76 -52.73
N MET A 11 12.64 31.45 -52.76
CA MET A 11 12.14 30.48 -53.76
C MET A 11 12.99 29.18 -53.81
N CYS A 12 12.26 28.08 -53.97
CA CYS A 12 12.67 26.68 -53.95
C CYS A 12 13.40 26.27 -55.25
N LYS A 13 14.43 25.40 -55.20
CA LYS A 13 14.77 24.46 -56.30
C LYS A 13 15.80 23.37 -55.94
N LEU A 14 15.33 22.14 -56.09
CA LEU A 14 15.94 20.84 -56.43
C LEU A 14 17.36 20.86 -57.07
N HIS A 15 18.26 19.97 -56.62
CA HIS A 15 19.32 19.31 -57.43
C HIS A 15 19.78 18.01 -56.72
N ILE A 16 19.37 16.82 -57.18
CA ILE A 16 20.11 15.85 -58.03
C ILE A 16 21.47 15.41 -57.42
N CYS A 17 21.52 14.15 -56.95
CA CYS A 17 22.75 13.44 -56.57
C CYS A 17 23.28 12.57 -57.72
N PHE A 18 24.59 12.55 -57.92
CA PHE A 18 25.32 11.53 -58.68
C PHE A 18 26.55 11.09 -57.89
N GLY A 19 26.78 9.77 -57.82
CA GLY A 19 28.11 9.18 -57.61
C GLY A 19 28.55 8.91 -56.17
N SER A 20 28.52 7.62 -55.80
CA SER A 20 29.53 6.87 -55.05
C SER A 20 30.12 7.42 -53.73
N LEU A 21 29.77 6.72 -52.63
CA LEU A 21 30.52 6.59 -51.36
C LEU A 21 31.14 7.87 -50.77
N VAL A 22 30.40 8.55 -49.89
CA VAL A 22 30.99 9.23 -48.73
C VAL A 22 30.09 9.00 -47.51
N LEU A 23 30.57 8.19 -46.57
CA LEU A 23 30.12 8.19 -45.18
C LEU A 23 30.41 9.57 -44.58
N CYS A 24 29.37 10.35 -44.27
CA CYS A 24 29.47 11.46 -43.33
C CYS A 24 28.54 11.21 -42.14
N SER A 25 29.15 10.77 -41.04
CA SER A 25 28.52 10.56 -39.75
C SER A 25 28.58 11.86 -38.94
N LYS A 26 27.43 12.45 -38.61
CA LYS A 26 27.00 12.86 -37.25
C LYS A 26 25.92 13.96 -37.30
N TYR A 27 24.84 13.70 -36.56
CA TYR A 27 23.92 14.67 -35.95
C TYR A 27 23.24 15.71 -36.83
N LEU A 28 22.04 15.37 -37.36
CA LEU A 28 20.85 16.22 -37.24
C LEU A 28 19.58 15.43 -37.60
N ARG A 29 18.98 14.70 -36.65
CA ARG A 29 17.54 14.38 -36.71
C ARG A 29 16.83 15.31 -35.76
N LEU A 30 16.47 16.48 -36.29
CA LEU A 30 15.46 17.32 -35.67
C LEU A 30 14.11 16.58 -35.76
N PHE A 31 13.54 16.39 -34.58
CA PHE A 31 12.16 16.07 -34.32
C PHE A 31 11.19 16.69 -35.33
N LEU A 32 10.32 15.85 -35.89
CA LEU A 32 8.90 16.16 -36.15
C LEU A 32 8.19 14.87 -36.53
N GLY A 33 7.44 14.32 -35.58
CA GLY A 33 6.65 13.12 -35.73
C GLY A 33 6.15 12.65 -34.37
N PHE A 34 5.08 13.27 -33.89
CA PHE A 34 4.28 12.74 -32.78
C PHE A 34 3.73 11.36 -33.19
N ALA A 35 4.49 10.29 -32.91
CA ALA A 35 3.98 8.94 -32.94
C ALA A 35 3.28 8.69 -31.61
N GLY A 36 1.95 8.58 -31.62
CA GLY A 36 1.23 7.98 -30.50
C GLY A 36 1.83 6.61 -30.19
N ALA A 37 1.89 6.24 -28.92
CA ALA A 37 2.41 4.94 -28.49
C ALA A 37 1.79 3.81 -29.32
N VAL A 38 2.64 2.98 -29.95
CA VAL A 38 2.23 1.94 -30.91
C VAL A 38 1.33 0.90 -30.25
N CYS A 39 1.63 0.55 -29.01
CA CYS A 39 0.78 -0.25 -28.12
C CYS A 39 0.29 0.63 -26.96
N LEU A 40 -1.00 0.52 -26.63
CA LEU A 40 -1.66 1.30 -25.61
C LEU A 40 -1.75 0.53 -24.30
N ASN A 41 -2.11 1.21 -23.20
CA ASN A 41 -2.42 0.60 -21.91
C ASN A 41 -1.32 -0.32 -21.33
N GLY A 42 -0.04 -0.02 -21.60
CA GLY A 42 1.09 -0.84 -21.13
C GLY A 42 1.36 -2.08 -21.99
N GLY A 43 0.75 -2.18 -23.17
CA GLY A 43 1.03 -3.21 -24.16
C GLY A 43 2.49 -3.18 -24.64
N SER A 44 3.08 -4.36 -24.83
CA SER A 44 4.44 -4.50 -25.34
C SER A 44 4.43 -4.72 -26.85
N SER A 45 5.18 -3.88 -27.58
CA SER A 45 5.33 -4.01 -29.04
C SER A 45 6.25 -5.17 -29.38
N VAL A 46 5.76 -6.10 -30.19
CA VAL A 46 6.57 -7.21 -30.72
C VAL A 46 7.07 -6.84 -32.11
N PRO A 47 8.40 -6.73 -32.32
CA PRO A 47 8.97 -6.44 -33.63
C PRO A 47 9.08 -7.71 -34.49
N ALA A 48 9.03 -7.54 -35.80
CA ALA A 48 9.33 -8.57 -36.78
C ALA A 48 10.80 -8.98 -36.71
N LEU A 49 11.08 -10.29 -36.67
CA LEU A 49 12.44 -10.83 -36.52
C LEU A 49 13.40 -10.43 -37.66
N ILE A 50 12.88 -10.10 -38.85
CA ILE A 50 13.66 -9.84 -40.05
C ILE A 50 13.82 -8.33 -40.31
N SER A 51 12.75 -7.55 -40.16
CA SER A 51 12.74 -6.10 -40.46
C SER A 51 12.86 -5.19 -39.23
N GLY A 52 12.62 -5.72 -38.02
CA GLY A 52 12.59 -4.93 -36.78
C GLY A 52 11.37 -4.02 -36.63
N GLU A 53 10.45 -4.02 -37.61
CA GLU A 53 9.25 -3.19 -37.59
C GLU A 53 8.15 -3.79 -36.70
N HIS A 54 7.27 -2.94 -36.17
CA HIS A 54 6.17 -3.37 -35.29
C HIS A 54 5.25 -4.37 -36.00
N MET A 55 4.99 -5.52 -35.38
CA MET A 55 4.12 -6.55 -35.94
C MET A 55 2.76 -6.61 -35.21
N PHE A 56 2.77 -6.69 -33.87
CA PHE A 56 1.55 -6.68 -33.05
C PHE A 56 1.87 -6.33 -31.58
N CYS A 57 0.82 -6.08 -30.78
CA CYS A 57 0.94 -5.80 -29.36
C CYS A 57 0.61 -7.02 -28.49
N LEU A 58 1.45 -7.27 -27.47
CA LEU A 58 1.12 -8.17 -26.36
C LEU A 58 0.42 -7.36 -25.28
N CYS A 59 -0.85 -7.69 -25.02
CA CYS A 59 -1.66 -6.92 -24.08
C CYS A 59 -1.54 -7.44 -22.65
N PRO A 60 -1.35 -6.53 -21.67
CA PRO A 60 -1.41 -6.91 -20.27
C PRO A 60 -2.80 -7.40 -19.88
N ASP A 61 -2.89 -8.19 -18.81
CA ASP A 61 -4.15 -8.75 -18.31
C ASP A 61 -5.22 -7.66 -18.13
N GLY A 62 -6.43 -7.96 -18.61
CA GLY A 62 -7.56 -7.01 -18.62
C GLY A 62 -7.67 -6.17 -19.90
N PHE A 63 -6.72 -6.25 -20.83
CA PHE A 63 -6.77 -5.56 -22.13
C PHE A 63 -6.72 -6.53 -23.31
N GLU A 64 -7.35 -6.13 -24.42
CA GLU A 64 -7.42 -6.87 -25.67
C GLU A 64 -7.47 -5.89 -26.86
N GLY A 65 -7.50 -6.40 -28.09
CA GLY A 65 -7.43 -5.58 -29.31
C GLY A 65 -6.02 -5.48 -29.89
N GLU A 66 -5.91 -5.00 -31.12
CA GLU A 66 -4.66 -5.04 -31.90
C GLU A 66 -3.55 -4.15 -31.31
N ARG A 67 -3.95 -3.09 -30.60
CA ARG A 67 -3.07 -2.17 -29.88
C ARG A 67 -3.34 -2.15 -28.38
N CYS A 68 -4.03 -3.16 -27.85
CA CYS A 68 -4.47 -3.22 -26.46
C CYS A 68 -5.43 -2.08 -26.08
N GLU A 69 -6.20 -1.61 -27.06
CA GLU A 69 -7.12 -0.49 -26.94
C GLU A 69 -8.47 -0.88 -26.31
N LYS A 70 -8.79 -2.17 -26.29
CA LYS A 70 -10.02 -2.71 -25.71
C LYS A 70 -9.73 -3.26 -24.32
N VAL A 71 -10.74 -3.24 -23.47
CA VAL A 71 -10.68 -3.80 -22.14
C VAL A 71 -11.48 -5.09 -22.18
N LYS A 72 -10.92 -6.20 -21.73
CA LYS A 72 -11.71 -7.42 -21.50
C LYS A 72 -12.84 -7.04 -20.55
N ALA A 73 -14.10 -7.13 -20.99
CA ALA A 73 -15.25 -6.60 -20.26
C ALA A 73 -15.18 -6.94 -18.77
N GLY A 74 -14.90 -5.95 -17.94
CA GLY A 74 -14.80 -6.12 -16.49
C GLY A 74 -16.20 -6.08 -15.90
N GLU A 75 -16.83 -7.23 -15.70
CA GLU A 75 -18.15 -7.35 -15.05
C GLU A 75 -18.09 -7.00 -13.55
N CYS A 76 -16.89 -6.97 -12.96
CA CYS A 76 -16.65 -6.73 -11.55
C CYS A 76 -15.38 -5.88 -11.32
N TYR A 77 -15.23 -5.29 -10.14
CA TYR A 77 -14.02 -4.56 -9.75
C TYR A 77 -13.21 -5.30 -8.67
N GLU A 78 -11.89 -5.11 -8.69
CA GLU A 78 -10.97 -5.68 -7.71
C GLU A 78 -10.40 -4.63 -6.76
N GLY A 79 -10.16 -5.00 -5.51
CA GLY A 79 -9.65 -4.10 -4.48
C GLY A 79 -10.56 -2.88 -4.27
N VAL A 80 -9.99 -1.69 -4.44
CA VAL A 80 -10.73 -0.42 -4.50
C VAL A 80 -11.14 -0.02 -5.93
N GLY A 81 -10.82 -0.81 -6.96
CA GLY A 81 -11.23 -0.56 -8.34
C GLY A 81 -10.45 0.56 -9.04
N LEU A 82 -9.20 0.82 -8.65
CA LEU A 82 -8.30 1.78 -9.30
C LEU A 82 -8.08 1.47 -10.79
N TYR A 83 -7.92 0.18 -11.08
CA TYR A 83 -7.72 -0.36 -12.41
C TYR A 83 -8.99 -0.91 -13.02
N TYR A 84 -10.15 -0.66 -12.39
CA TYR A 84 -11.41 -0.98 -13.03
C TYR A 84 -11.52 -0.19 -14.33
N ARG A 85 -11.71 -0.91 -15.43
CA ARG A 85 -11.83 -0.35 -16.77
C ARG A 85 -13.11 -0.81 -17.48
N GLY A 86 -14.03 -1.47 -16.75
CA GLY A 86 -15.31 -1.92 -17.28
C GLY A 86 -16.24 -0.76 -17.70
N SER A 87 -17.36 -1.12 -18.31
CA SER A 87 -18.30 -0.19 -18.97
C SER A 87 -19.54 0.17 -18.13
N VAL A 88 -19.60 -0.25 -16.87
CA VAL A 88 -20.71 0.13 -15.97
C VAL A 88 -20.80 1.66 -15.87
N SER A 89 -22.01 2.19 -16.07
CA SER A 89 -22.33 3.62 -16.05
C SER A 89 -23.55 3.93 -15.19
N SER A 90 -23.77 3.16 -14.12
CA SER A 90 -24.87 3.32 -13.17
C SER A 90 -24.36 3.41 -11.73
N SER A 91 -24.96 4.29 -10.93
CA SER A 91 -24.68 4.41 -9.50
C SER A 91 -25.46 3.39 -8.66
N VAL A 92 -25.08 3.23 -7.39
CA VAL A 92 -25.79 2.37 -6.42
C VAL A 92 -27.24 2.80 -6.16
N SER A 93 -27.61 4.05 -6.49
CA SER A 93 -29.01 4.49 -6.44
C SER A 93 -29.77 4.27 -7.74
N GLY A 94 -29.16 3.60 -8.73
CA GLY A 94 -29.72 3.34 -10.05
C GLY A 94 -29.66 4.53 -11.01
N LEU A 95 -28.98 5.63 -10.64
CA LEU A 95 -28.86 6.80 -11.50
C LEU A 95 -27.79 6.60 -12.57
N SER A 96 -28.05 7.14 -13.76
CA SER A 96 -27.07 7.12 -14.85
C SER A 96 -25.91 8.08 -14.54
N CYS A 97 -24.70 7.59 -14.78
CA CYS A 97 -23.49 8.37 -14.63
C CYS A 97 -23.41 9.48 -15.67
N GLU A 98 -22.94 10.65 -15.24
CA GLU A 98 -22.59 11.78 -16.08
C GLU A 98 -21.19 11.60 -16.68
N ARG A 99 -20.96 12.20 -17.84
CA ARG A 99 -19.65 12.17 -18.49
C ARG A 99 -18.61 12.91 -17.66
N TRP A 100 -17.39 12.36 -17.62
CA TRP A 100 -16.27 12.99 -16.94
C TRP A 100 -15.94 14.36 -17.55
N ASP A 101 -15.80 15.36 -16.67
CA ASP A 101 -15.49 16.72 -17.08
C ASP A 101 -14.12 16.81 -17.78
N PRO A 102 -13.87 17.83 -18.62
CA PRO A 102 -12.64 17.94 -19.38
C PRO A 102 -11.35 17.99 -18.55
N GLU A 103 -11.38 18.54 -17.34
CA GLU A 103 -10.22 18.63 -16.45
C GLU A 103 -9.88 17.24 -15.91
N THR A 104 -10.88 16.54 -15.38
CA THR A 104 -10.76 15.16 -14.90
C THR A 104 -10.22 14.24 -15.99
N ARG A 105 -10.75 14.37 -17.22
CA ARG A 105 -10.28 13.56 -18.36
C ARG A 105 -8.81 13.79 -18.65
N ARG A 106 -8.37 15.05 -18.69
CA ARG A 106 -6.99 15.39 -19.01
C ARG A 106 -6.01 14.95 -17.92
N ARG A 107 -6.39 15.14 -16.66
CA ARG A 107 -5.51 14.92 -15.51
C ARG A 107 -5.43 13.45 -15.09
N TYR A 108 -6.54 12.70 -15.15
CA TYR A 108 -6.62 11.37 -14.54
C TYR A 108 -7.00 10.24 -15.51
N LEU A 109 -7.67 10.56 -16.62
CA LEU A 109 -8.22 9.56 -17.55
C LEU A 109 -7.63 9.67 -18.97
N SER A 110 -6.50 10.33 -19.12
CA SER A 110 -5.84 10.52 -20.42
C SER A 110 -5.42 9.20 -21.06
N SER A 111 -5.10 8.20 -20.22
CA SER A 111 -4.77 6.82 -20.60
C SER A 111 -5.94 5.85 -20.45
N ASP A 112 -7.16 6.34 -20.19
CA ASP A 112 -8.36 5.49 -20.06
C ASP A 112 -9.02 5.25 -21.43
N VAL A 113 -9.99 4.34 -21.49
CA VAL A 113 -10.76 4.03 -22.70
C VAL A 113 -11.32 5.31 -23.31
N ASN A 114 -11.16 5.48 -24.63
CA ASN A 114 -11.58 6.69 -25.34
C ASN A 114 -11.03 8.00 -24.71
N ALA A 115 -9.86 7.97 -24.06
CA ALA A 115 -9.27 9.09 -23.31
C ALA A 115 -10.25 9.70 -22.29
N GLY A 116 -11.00 8.84 -21.61
CA GLY A 116 -12.01 9.21 -20.62
C GLY A 116 -13.28 9.85 -21.20
N ARG A 117 -13.47 9.85 -22.53
CA ARG A 117 -14.69 10.37 -23.19
C ARG A 117 -15.88 9.40 -23.06
N HIS A 118 -16.18 9.01 -21.83
CA HIS A 118 -17.31 8.16 -21.46
C HIS A 118 -17.87 8.60 -20.11
N ASN A 119 -18.95 7.98 -19.69
CA ASN A 119 -19.53 8.12 -18.35
C ASN A 119 -19.30 6.84 -17.50
N TYR A 120 -18.40 5.95 -17.92
CA TYR A 120 -18.12 4.74 -17.15
C TYR A 120 -17.48 5.07 -15.81
N CYS A 121 -17.85 4.28 -14.81
CA CYS A 121 -17.37 4.36 -13.45
C CYS A 121 -15.86 4.17 -13.36
N ARG A 122 -15.19 5.04 -12.61
CA ARG A 122 -13.75 5.01 -12.39
C ARG A 122 -13.42 5.36 -10.95
N ASN A 123 -12.23 4.99 -10.51
CA ASN A 123 -11.77 5.34 -9.18
C ASN A 123 -10.53 6.26 -9.22
N ILE A 124 -10.69 7.44 -9.81
CA ILE A 124 -9.60 8.42 -10.04
C ILE A 124 -9.07 9.14 -8.78
N HIS A 125 -9.76 9.01 -7.66
CA HIS A 125 -9.42 9.68 -6.40
C HIS A 125 -9.21 8.69 -5.26
N TYR A 126 -8.88 7.45 -5.61
CA TYR A 126 -8.55 6.39 -4.67
C TYR A 126 -9.65 6.08 -3.64
N ARG A 127 -10.91 6.46 -3.94
CA ARG A 127 -12.08 6.14 -3.11
C ARG A 127 -12.22 4.63 -2.91
N ARG A 128 -13.18 4.18 -2.11
CA ARG A 128 -13.27 2.75 -1.76
C ARG A 128 -13.68 1.80 -2.87
N ARG A 129 -14.34 2.34 -3.90
CA ARG A 129 -14.78 1.61 -5.08
C ARG A 129 -15.00 2.60 -6.22
N PRO A 130 -15.12 2.14 -7.48
CA PRO A 130 -15.39 3.03 -8.60
C PRO A 130 -16.68 3.83 -8.36
N TRP A 131 -16.65 5.06 -8.83
CA TRP A 131 -17.71 6.05 -8.64
C TRP A 131 -17.88 6.84 -9.94
N CYS A 132 -18.96 7.61 -10.00
CA CYS A 132 -19.22 8.55 -11.08
C CYS A 132 -20.01 9.75 -10.56
N TYR A 133 -20.14 10.79 -11.37
CA TYR A 133 -21.05 11.88 -11.09
C TYR A 133 -22.47 11.51 -11.52
N VAL A 134 -23.48 11.96 -10.77
CA VAL A 134 -24.90 11.77 -11.05
C VAL A 134 -25.66 13.06 -10.72
N TRP A 135 -26.77 13.30 -11.40
CA TRP A 135 -27.65 14.43 -11.10
C TRP A 135 -28.66 14.03 -10.02
N LYS A 136 -28.58 14.70 -8.86
CA LYS A 136 -29.58 14.58 -7.78
C LYS A 136 -30.14 15.95 -7.47
N HIS A 137 -31.46 16.11 -7.58
CA HIS A 137 -32.16 17.37 -7.32
C HIS A 137 -31.52 18.59 -8.02
N GLN A 138 -31.21 18.45 -9.32
CA GLN A 138 -30.53 19.47 -10.13
C GLN A 138 -29.12 19.86 -9.67
N GLN A 139 -28.49 19.06 -8.81
CA GLN A 139 -27.10 19.23 -8.41
C GLN A 139 -26.28 18.03 -8.84
N LEU A 140 -25.10 18.31 -9.40
CA LEU A 140 -24.13 17.29 -9.74
C LEU A 140 -23.46 16.80 -8.45
N GLN A 141 -23.62 15.52 -8.14
CA GLN A 141 -23.04 14.88 -6.95
C GLN A 141 -22.29 13.63 -7.38
N TRP A 142 -21.25 13.25 -6.65
CA TRP A 142 -20.61 11.96 -6.89
C TRP A 142 -21.34 10.86 -6.13
N GLU A 143 -21.36 9.65 -6.70
CA GLU A 143 -21.92 8.48 -6.06
C GLU A 143 -21.13 7.23 -6.45
N TYR A 144 -21.08 6.25 -5.54
CA TYR A 144 -20.49 4.95 -5.85
C TYR A 144 -21.27 4.23 -6.93
N CYS A 145 -20.55 3.46 -7.74
CA CYS A 145 -21.15 2.68 -8.80
C CYS A 145 -21.63 1.32 -8.34
N ASP A 146 -22.70 0.85 -8.98
CA ASP A 146 -23.24 -0.49 -8.77
C ASP A 146 -22.45 -1.51 -9.60
N ILE A 147 -21.24 -1.79 -9.14
CA ILE A 147 -20.36 -2.78 -9.75
C ILE A 147 -20.14 -3.87 -8.70
N PRO A 148 -20.30 -5.16 -9.00
CA PRO A 148 -19.98 -6.21 -8.06
C PRO A 148 -18.46 -6.28 -7.82
N ARG A 149 -18.05 -6.69 -6.62
CA ARG A 149 -16.64 -7.06 -6.37
C ARG A 149 -16.36 -8.43 -7.00
N CYS A 150 -15.21 -8.61 -7.63
CA CYS A 150 -14.85 -9.90 -8.21
C CYS A 150 -14.74 -10.97 -7.09
N LEU A 151 -15.57 -12.01 -7.20
CA LEU A 151 -15.47 -13.20 -6.36
C LEU A 151 -14.24 -14.01 -6.80
N PRO A 152 -13.43 -14.54 -5.87
CA PRO A 152 -12.36 -15.45 -6.25
C PRO A 152 -12.95 -16.67 -6.96
N ALA A 153 -12.28 -17.15 -8.01
CA ALA A 153 -12.66 -18.38 -8.69
C ALA A 153 -12.77 -19.52 -7.65
N PRO A 154 -13.79 -20.39 -7.76
CA PRO A 154 -13.86 -21.57 -6.90
C PRO A 154 -12.56 -22.37 -7.06
N PRO A 155 -11.95 -22.86 -5.97
CA PRO A 155 -10.80 -23.75 -6.09
C PRO A 155 -11.22 -24.96 -6.92
N SER A 156 -10.42 -25.29 -7.94
CA SER A 156 -10.50 -26.56 -8.63
C SER A 156 -10.34 -27.70 -7.60
N PRO A 157 -11.13 -28.78 -7.70
CA PRO A 157 -11.11 -29.84 -6.70
C PRO A 157 -9.76 -30.58 -6.76
N SER A 158 -8.87 -30.27 -5.83
CA SER A 158 -7.77 -31.17 -5.46
C SER A 158 -8.28 -32.21 -4.46
N PRO A 159 -7.65 -33.39 -4.38
CA PRO A 159 -8.17 -34.54 -3.64
C PRO A 159 -8.31 -34.22 -2.16
N ALA A 160 -9.38 -34.73 -1.55
CA ALA A 160 -9.70 -34.53 -0.14
C ALA A 160 -8.52 -34.88 0.78
N PRO A 161 -8.17 -34.02 1.76
CA PRO A 161 -7.28 -34.41 2.83
C PRO A 161 -7.99 -35.42 3.75
N ALA A 162 -7.22 -36.38 4.25
CA ALA A 162 -7.67 -37.37 5.24
C ALA A 162 -8.19 -36.68 6.52
N PRO A 163 -9.12 -37.33 7.26
CA PRO A 163 -9.68 -36.76 8.47
C PRO A 163 -8.65 -36.77 9.60
N THR A 164 -8.15 -35.60 9.97
CA THR A 164 -7.46 -35.38 11.24
C THR A 164 -8.27 -34.43 12.10
N ASN A 165 -8.42 -34.79 13.38
CA ASN A 165 -9.19 -34.07 14.40
C ASN A 165 -8.88 -32.57 14.46
N PRO A 166 -9.86 -31.70 14.79
CA PRO A 166 -9.65 -30.26 14.84
C PRO A 166 -8.82 -29.86 16.07
N GLU A 167 -7.52 -29.67 15.88
CA GLU A 167 -6.77 -28.70 16.68
C GLU A 167 -7.17 -27.28 16.23
N PRO A 168 -7.15 -26.27 17.11
CA PRO A 168 -7.51 -24.91 16.75
C PRO A 168 -6.59 -24.40 15.65
N ASP A 169 -7.14 -24.30 14.44
CA ASP A 169 -6.53 -23.75 13.24
C ASP A 169 -5.85 -22.40 13.55
N LEU A 170 -4.52 -22.41 13.74
CA LEU A 170 -3.71 -21.21 13.84
C LEU A 170 -3.48 -20.65 12.42
N THR A 171 -4.48 -19.94 11.91
CA THR A 171 -4.56 -19.37 10.54
C THR A 171 -3.77 -18.06 10.34
N CYS A 172 -2.90 -17.69 11.30
CA CYS A 172 -2.19 -16.41 11.23
C CYS A 172 -1.29 -16.29 9.99
N GLY A 173 -0.98 -15.03 9.66
CA GLY A 173 0.00 -14.68 8.63
C GLY A 173 -0.46 -15.04 7.22
N GLN A 174 -1.72 -15.43 7.04
CA GLN A 174 -2.29 -15.77 5.74
C GLN A 174 -3.14 -14.61 5.25
N ARG A 175 -2.89 -14.19 4.01
CA ARG A 175 -3.76 -13.28 3.26
C ARG A 175 -4.24 -13.97 2.00
N SER A 176 -5.42 -13.60 1.52
CA SER A 176 -5.92 -14.10 0.23
C SER A 176 -4.96 -13.62 -0.86
N ARG A 177 -4.14 -14.54 -1.42
CA ARG A 177 -3.21 -14.26 -2.53
C ARG A 177 -4.00 -13.80 -3.75
N ARG A 178 -4.31 -12.51 -3.84
CA ARG A 178 -4.54 -11.85 -5.13
C ARG A 178 -3.16 -11.52 -5.68
N LYS A 179 -2.88 -11.93 -6.92
CA LYS A 179 -1.68 -11.52 -7.66
C LYS A 179 -1.67 -9.98 -7.74
N LEU A 180 -1.06 -9.32 -6.76
CA LEU A 180 -0.86 -7.88 -6.83
C LEU A 180 0.26 -7.63 -7.83
N MET A 181 -0.12 -7.07 -8.99
CA MET A 181 0.84 -6.43 -9.88
C MET A 181 1.46 -5.25 -9.14
N LYS A 182 2.78 -5.31 -8.99
CA LYS A 182 3.66 -4.34 -8.33
C LYS A 182 3.47 -2.95 -8.95
N ILE A 183 2.99 -1.96 -8.18
CA ILE A 183 2.89 -0.56 -8.64
C ILE A 183 4.03 0.23 -8.00
N VAL A 184 4.99 0.62 -8.82
CA VAL A 184 6.22 1.31 -8.40
C VAL A 184 5.89 2.68 -7.79
N GLY A 185 6.42 2.99 -6.59
CA GLY A 185 6.40 4.35 -5.99
C GLY A 185 5.69 4.52 -4.64
N GLY A 186 5.18 3.44 -4.03
CA GLY A 186 4.38 3.47 -2.80
C GLY A 186 2.92 3.24 -3.16
N THR A 187 2.49 1.99 -3.04
CA THR A 187 1.25 1.54 -3.66
C THR A 187 0.09 1.80 -2.71
N VAL A 188 -1.05 2.30 -3.23
CA VAL A 188 -2.30 2.20 -2.46
C VAL A 188 -2.59 0.74 -2.23
N ALA A 189 -2.55 0.33 -0.97
CA ALA A 189 -2.83 -1.02 -0.55
C ALA A 189 -4.32 -1.17 -0.24
N THR A 190 -4.80 -2.38 -0.38
CA THR A 190 -6.12 -2.77 0.13
C THR A 190 -5.93 -3.41 1.49
N VAL A 191 -6.86 -3.25 2.41
CA VAL A 191 -6.76 -3.91 3.71
C VAL A 191 -6.74 -5.44 3.58
N GLU A 192 -7.26 -6.01 2.50
CA GLU A 192 -7.14 -7.44 2.20
C GLU A 192 -5.71 -7.89 1.88
N SER A 193 -4.81 -6.99 1.47
CA SER A 193 -3.38 -7.29 1.32
C SER A 193 -2.62 -7.22 2.64
N HIS A 194 -3.14 -6.49 3.63
CA HIS A 194 -2.59 -6.45 4.99
C HIS A 194 -3.70 -6.58 6.05
N PRO A 195 -4.37 -7.74 6.14
CA PRO A 195 -5.59 -7.90 6.94
C PRO A 195 -5.35 -7.82 8.46
N TRP A 196 -4.09 -7.76 8.88
CA TRP A 196 -3.65 -7.56 10.26
C TRP A 196 -3.47 -6.08 10.64
N VAL A 197 -3.51 -5.14 9.69
CA VAL A 197 -3.34 -3.71 10.00
C VAL A 197 -4.49 -3.20 10.85
N ALA A 198 -4.14 -2.56 11.97
CA ALA A 198 -5.07 -1.90 12.88
C ALA A 198 -4.90 -0.37 12.80
N ALA A 199 -6.00 0.35 12.64
CA ALA A 199 -6.01 1.81 12.70
C ALA A 199 -6.46 2.28 14.09
N ILE A 200 -5.56 2.92 14.83
CA ILE A 200 -5.80 3.40 16.19
C ILE A 200 -6.23 4.87 16.13
N PHE A 201 -7.40 5.15 16.68
CA PHE A 201 -7.97 6.49 16.74
C PHE A 201 -8.12 6.96 18.18
N TRP A 202 -7.89 8.25 18.38
CA TRP A 202 -8.16 8.95 19.62
C TRP A 202 -9.33 9.91 19.46
N ARG A 203 -10.19 10.00 20.47
CA ARG A 203 -11.27 10.97 20.53
C ARG A 203 -10.81 12.25 21.25
N SER A 204 -10.77 13.36 20.53
CA SER A 204 -10.42 14.67 21.08
C SER A 204 -11.46 15.17 22.10
N LYS A 205 -11.13 16.25 22.81
CA LYS A 205 -12.10 16.93 23.71
C LYS A 205 -13.32 17.46 22.95
N SER A 206 -13.16 17.86 21.68
CA SER A 206 -14.24 18.27 20.78
C SER A 206 -15.03 17.09 20.19
N LYS A 207 -14.82 15.86 20.68
CA LYS A 207 -15.45 14.61 20.22
C LYS A 207 -15.08 14.19 18.80
N GLU A 208 -14.11 14.85 18.17
CA GLU A 208 -13.58 14.47 16.86
C GLU A 208 -12.72 13.20 16.98
N LYS A 209 -12.83 12.32 15.98
CA LYS A 209 -12.07 11.07 15.91
C LYS A 209 -10.82 11.30 15.05
N VAL A 210 -9.65 11.32 15.69
CA VAL A 210 -8.37 11.63 15.05
C VAL A 210 -7.52 10.37 14.95
N PHE A 211 -7.00 10.08 13.76
CA PHE A 211 -6.09 8.95 13.57
C PHE A 211 -4.76 9.19 14.28
N ARG A 212 -4.42 8.29 15.19
CA ARG A 212 -3.23 8.38 16.04
C ARG A 212 -2.07 7.61 15.43
N CYS A 213 -2.21 6.28 15.31
CA CYS A 213 -1.16 5.34 14.95
C CYS A 213 -1.72 4.10 14.24
N GLY A 214 -0.82 3.35 13.61
CA GLY A 214 -1.06 1.98 13.17
C GLY A 214 -0.90 0.95 14.30
N GLY A 215 -1.14 -0.31 13.97
CA GLY A 215 -1.06 -1.46 14.86
C GLY A 215 -1.13 -2.76 14.07
N SER A 216 -0.87 -3.87 14.73
CA SER A 216 -0.89 -5.22 14.16
C SER A 216 -1.77 -6.14 15.01
N LEU A 217 -2.78 -6.76 14.40
CA LEU A 217 -3.62 -7.76 15.06
C LEU A 217 -2.83 -9.07 15.24
N ILE A 218 -2.45 -9.40 16.47
CA ILE A 218 -1.65 -10.60 16.78
C ILE A 218 -2.51 -11.76 17.30
N SER A 219 -3.72 -11.47 17.78
CA SER A 219 -4.75 -12.47 18.10
C SER A 219 -6.14 -11.84 18.03
N GLY A 220 -7.19 -12.64 18.24
CA GLY A 220 -8.57 -12.17 18.15
C GLY A 220 -8.91 -10.99 19.06
N CYS A 221 -8.21 -10.80 20.18
CA CYS A 221 -8.46 -9.71 21.14
C CYS A 221 -7.26 -8.79 21.36
N TRP A 222 -6.13 -9.00 20.69
CA TRP A 222 -4.89 -8.29 21.00
C TRP A 222 -4.28 -7.63 19.76
N VAL A 223 -3.95 -6.35 19.91
CA VAL A 223 -3.23 -5.54 18.91
C VAL A 223 -1.89 -5.09 19.50
N LEU A 224 -0.81 -5.35 18.76
CA LEU A 224 0.53 -4.85 19.05
C LEU A 224 0.76 -3.52 18.32
N THR A 225 1.40 -2.55 18.97
CA THR A 225 1.66 -1.20 18.43
C THR A 225 2.87 -0.58 19.15
N ALA A 226 3.16 0.70 18.87
CA ALA A 226 4.24 1.44 19.51
C ALA A 226 3.78 2.13 20.80
N ALA A 227 4.66 2.25 21.79
CA ALA A 227 4.39 2.89 23.07
C ALA A 227 4.22 4.40 22.94
N HIS A 228 5.02 5.07 22.11
CA HIS A 228 4.97 6.53 21.93
C HIS A 228 3.63 7.04 21.36
N CYS A 229 2.80 6.14 20.83
CA CYS A 229 1.43 6.44 20.44
C CYS A 229 0.57 6.90 21.63
N PHE A 230 0.98 6.60 22.86
CA PHE A 230 0.26 6.81 24.13
C PHE A 230 1.08 7.63 25.14
N PRO A 231 1.47 8.89 24.84
CA PRO A 231 2.39 9.68 25.67
C PRO A 231 1.85 9.96 27.08
N ASP A 232 0.53 9.98 27.25
CA ASP A 232 -0.11 10.24 28.54
C ASP A 232 -0.27 8.99 29.42
N GLY A 233 -0.07 7.77 28.85
CA GLY A 233 -0.12 6.47 29.53
C GLY A 233 -1.35 6.12 30.39
N SER A 234 -2.31 7.02 30.57
CA SER A 234 -3.24 6.95 31.71
C SER A 234 -4.52 6.18 31.38
N ASP A 235 -4.89 5.25 32.27
CA ASP A 235 -6.15 4.50 32.24
C ASP A 235 -7.41 5.36 32.09
N SER A 236 -7.43 6.54 32.71
CA SER A 236 -8.59 7.47 32.68
C SER A 236 -8.96 7.94 31.27
N LYS A 237 -8.03 7.81 30.31
CA LYS A 237 -8.19 8.23 28.92
C LYS A 237 -8.41 7.06 27.94
N LEU A 238 -8.37 5.80 28.38
CA LEU A 238 -8.54 4.63 27.51
C LEU A 238 -9.87 4.61 26.75
N ARG A 239 -10.94 5.12 27.37
CA ARG A 239 -12.26 5.27 26.74
C ARG A 239 -12.25 6.16 25.49
N ARG A 240 -11.21 6.96 25.28
CA ARG A 240 -11.04 7.82 24.10
C ARG A 240 -10.37 7.09 22.94
N PHE A 241 -9.73 5.95 23.18
CA PHE A 241 -9.12 5.15 22.13
C PHE A 241 -10.11 4.16 21.52
N SER A 242 -10.01 4.00 20.21
CA SER A 242 -10.72 2.96 19.47
C SER A 242 -9.82 2.39 18.39
N VAL A 243 -9.94 1.09 18.16
CA VAL A 243 -9.24 0.39 17.10
C VAL A 243 -10.23 0.05 16.00
N ILE A 244 -9.84 0.27 14.75
CA ILE A 244 -10.61 -0.16 13.58
C ILE A 244 -9.74 -1.11 12.76
N LEU A 245 -10.24 -2.31 12.51
CA LEU A 245 -9.66 -3.31 11.61
C LEU A 245 -10.43 -3.29 10.28
N GLY A 246 -9.82 -3.72 9.18
CA GLY A 246 -10.48 -3.73 7.87
C GLY A 246 -10.63 -2.35 7.23
N LYS A 247 -9.82 -1.35 7.62
CA LYS A 247 -9.98 0.04 7.17
C LYS A 247 -9.18 0.32 5.90
N ASN A 248 -9.83 0.67 4.80
CA ASN A 248 -9.12 1.11 3.58
C ASN A 248 -8.77 2.60 3.59
N ALA A 249 -9.68 3.43 4.12
CA ALA A 249 -9.55 4.88 4.13
C ALA A 249 -9.90 5.47 5.50
N LEU A 250 -9.10 6.42 5.99
CA LEU A 250 -9.26 7.05 7.31
C LEU A 250 -10.56 7.87 7.43
N ASN A 251 -10.97 8.55 6.37
CA ASN A 251 -12.09 9.49 6.31
C ASN A 251 -13.44 8.87 5.90
N GLU A 252 -13.48 7.58 5.62
CA GLU A 252 -14.70 6.89 5.22
C GLU A 252 -14.99 5.73 6.23
N SER A 253 -16.19 5.13 6.26
CA SER A 253 -16.50 3.94 7.10
C SER A 253 -17.34 2.88 6.36
N ASP A 254 -16.86 1.63 6.25
CA ASP A 254 -17.53 0.53 5.52
C ASP A 254 -17.92 -0.57 6.52
N PRO A 255 -19.17 -0.60 7.01
CA PRO A 255 -19.58 -1.56 8.03
C PRO A 255 -19.60 -3.01 7.54
N SER A 256 -19.51 -3.26 6.22
CA SER A 256 -19.43 -4.62 5.66
C SER A 256 -18.02 -5.23 5.75
N VAL A 257 -17.00 -4.38 5.93
CA VAL A 257 -15.58 -4.76 5.96
C VAL A 257 -14.93 -4.44 7.30
N GLU A 258 -15.27 -3.29 7.88
CA GLU A 258 -14.63 -2.75 9.08
C GLU A 258 -15.19 -3.35 10.36
N GLN A 259 -14.30 -3.63 11.32
CA GLN A 259 -14.66 -4.00 12.69
C GLN A 259 -14.07 -2.99 13.66
N THR A 260 -14.92 -2.35 14.46
CA THR A 260 -14.52 -1.28 15.38
C THR A 260 -14.61 -1.73 16.84
N PHE A 261 -13.55 -1.54 17.60
CA PHE A 261 -13.45 -1.92 19.01
C PHE A 261 -13.06 -0.72 19.88
N ARG A 262 -13.55 -0.72 21.13
CA ARG A 262 -12.97 0.12 22.18
C ARG A 262 -11.76 -0.60 22.76
N VAL A 263 -10.83 0.17 23.31
CA VAL A 263 -9.72 -0.39 24.10
C VAL A 263 -10.21 -0.69 25.51
N GLU A 264 -9.95 -1.91 25.97
CA GLU A 264 -10.24 -2.37 27.34
C GLU A 264 -9.03 -2.14 28.25
N GLU A 265 -7.84 -2.55 27.80
CA GLU A 265 -6.57 -2.41 28.52
C GLU A 265 -5.48 -1.91 27.56
N LEU A 266 -4.53 -1.14 28.11
CA LEU A 266 -3.31 -0.71 27.43
C LEU A 266 -2.12 -1.13 28.30
N HIS A 267 -1.21 -1.90 27.73
CA HIS A 267 0.03 -2.29 28.37
C HIS A 267 1.20 -1.65 27.61
N ILE A 268 1.80 -0.61 28.18
CA ILE A 268 3.04 -0.01 27.68
C ILE A 268 4.19 -0.79 28.30
N HIS A 269 5.21 -1.13 27.51
CA HIS A 269 6.38 -1.84 28.03
C HIS A 269 7.06 -1.03 29.14
N GLU A 270 7.38 -1.69 30.25
CA GLU A 270 7.84 -1.07 31.50
C GLU A 270 9.20 -0.39 31.35
N GLY A 271 10.02 -0.88 30.41
CA GLY A 271 11.30 -0.28 30.04
C GLY A 271 11.21 0.81 28.95
N PHE A 272 10.02 1.20 28.49
CA PHE A 272 9.89 2.25 27.48
C PHE A 272 10.36 3.58 28.05
N ASP A 273 11.38 4.17 27.42
CA ASP A 273 11.86 5.51 27.74
C ASP A 273 12.09 6.31 26.45
N ASN A 274 11.61 7.54 26.46
CA ASN A 274 11.78 8.51 25.38
C ASN A 274 12.48 9.80 25.86
N SER A 275 13.07 9.78 27.06
CA SER A 275 13.76 10.94 27.63
C SER A 275 14.96 11.38 26.77
N GLU A 276 15.69 10.42 26.20
CA GLU A 276 16.85 10.63 25.34
C GLU A 276 16.51 10.65 23.83
N GLY A 277 15.23 10.48 23.47
CA GLY A 277 14.79 10.45 22.07
C GLY A 277 15.21 9.21 21.27
N ASN A 278 15.76 8.18 21.91
CA ASN A 278 16.14 6.92 21.25
C ASN A 278 14.98 5.91 21.12
N PHE A 279 13.85 6.14 21.81
CA PHE A 279 12.66 5.28 21.79
C PHE A 279 12.93 3.80 22.13
N ASN A 280 13.86 3.53 23.06
CA ASN A 280 14.12 2.16 23.48
C ASN A 280 12.88 1.52 24.12
N ASN A 281 12.63 0.25 23.79
CA ASN A 281 11.44 -0.48 24.20
C ASN A 281 10.10 0.15 23.77
N ASP A 282 10.07 0.78 22.59
CA ASP A 282 8.86 1.38 22.01
C ASP A 282 7.87 0.34 21.49
N ILE A 283 7.17 -0.31 22.42
CA ILE A 283 6.17 -1.34 22.15
C ILE A 283 5.04 -1.28 23.19
N ALA A 284 3.81 -1.49 22.72
CA ALA A 284 2.61 -1.53 23.55
C ALA A 284 1.59 -2.55 23.03
N LEU A 285 0.77 -3.06 23.95
CA LEU A 285 -0.34 -3.96 23.66
C LEU A 285 -1.67 -3.28 23.98
N LEU A 286 -2.64 -3.45 23.08
CA LEU A 286 -4.03 -3.07 23.29
C LEU A 286 -4.90 -4.32 23.38
N LYS A 287 -5.64 -4.44 24.48
CA LYS A 287 -6.72 -5.42 24.60
C LYS A 287 -8.00 -4.83 24.06
N LEU A 288 -8.63 -5.52 23.12
CA LEU A 288 -9.88 -5.09 22.50
C LEU A 288 -11.06 -5.47 23.39
N LYS A 289 -11.97 -4.53 23.62
CA LYS A 289 -13.20 -4.82 24.36
C LYS A 289 -14.13 -5.70 23.53
N ALA A 290 -14.39 -6.92 24.00
CA ALA A 290 -15.30 -7.85 23.35
C ALA A 290 -16.72 -7.28 23.22
N ARG A 291 -17.38 -7.60 22.10
CA ARG A 291 -18.80 -7.31 21.86
C ARG A 291 -19.55 -8.63 21.87
N GLN A 292 -20.52 -8.77 22.77
CA GLN A 292 -21.30 -10.01 22.92
C GLN A 292 -20.41 -11.26 23.15
N GLY A 293 -19.32 -11.11 23.90
CA GLY A 293 -18.40 -12.21 24.22
C GLY A 293 -17.36 -12.53 23.13
N GLN A 294 -17.40 -11.86 21.97
CA GLN A 294 -16.42 -12.04 20.89
C GLN A 294 -15.68 -10.73 20.58
N CYS A 295 -14.37 -10.81 20.37
CA CYS A 295 -13.57 -9.68 19.87
C CYS A 295 -13.68 -9.62 18.33
N THR A 296 -12.66 -10.07 17.61
CA THR A 296 -12.69 -10.05 16.14
C THR A 296 -13.36 -11.29 15.56
N LYS A 297 -13.97 -11.10 14.38
CA LYS A 297 -14.43 -12.16 13.50
C LYS A 297 -13.51 -12.22 12.29
N GLU A 298 -12.90 -13.35 12.00
CA GLU A 298 -12.00 -13.45 10.84
C GLU A 298 -12.76 -13.21 9.53
N SER A 299 -12.10 -12.51 8.59
CA SER A 299 -12.60 -12.23 7.25
C SER A 299 -11.42 -12.12 6.26
N ASN A 300 -11.68 -11.76 5.00
CA ASN A 300 -10.61 -11.44 4.06
C ASN A 300 -9.84 -10.16 4.42
N SER A 301 -10.43 -9.31 5.25
CA SER A 301 -9.96 -7.95 5.56
C SER A 301 -9.55 -7.81 7.03
N VAL A 302 -9.79 -8.85 7.84
CA VAL A 302 -9.45 -8.92 9.27
C VAL A 302 -8.89 -10.32 9.57
N ARG A 303 -7.58 -10.41 9.75
CA ARG A 303 -6.86 -11.64 10.11
C ARG A 303 -5.68 -11.33 11.02
N THR A 304 -5.20 -12.33 11.73
CA THR A 304 -4.03 -12.18 12.60
C THR A 304 -2.73 -12.33 11.80
N VAL A 305 -1.68 -11.63 12.23
CA VAL A 305 -0.31 -11.86 11.75
C VAL A 305 0.40 -12.82 12.69
N CYS A 306 1.33 -13.63 12.17
CA CYS A 306 2.11 -14.54 13.00
C CYS A 306 3.19 -13.78 13.77
N LEU A 307 3.51 -14.27 14.97
CA LEU A 307 4.71 -13.84 15.69
C LEU A 307 5.87 -14.79 15.37
N PRO A 308 7.07 -14.26 15.09
CA PRO A 308 8.26 -15.08 14.88
C PRO A 308 8.71 -15.72 16.21
N PRO A 309 9.53 -16.78 16.18
CA PRO A 309 10.11 -17.36 17.39
C PRO A 309 10.99 -16.35 18.13
N PRO A 310 11.13 -16.50 19.46
CA PRO A 310 12.05 -15.67 20.25
C PRO A 310 13.46 -15.73 19.67
N HIS A 311 14.14 -14.59 19.62
CA HIS A 311 15.51 -14.47 19.11
C HIS A 311 15.74 -14.97 17.66
N GLN A 312 14.68 -15.12 16.86
CA GLN A 312 14.81 -15.44 15.44
C GLN A 312 15.46 -14.27 14.69
N ASN A 313 16.70 -14.45 14.27
CA ASN A 313 17.40 -13.44 13.50
C ASN A 313 16.98 -13.47 12.02
N LEU A 314 16.67 -12.29 11.48
CA LEU A 314 16.57 -12.06 10.05
C LEU A 314 17.94 -11.73 9.49
N GLN A 315 18.26 -12.26 8.31
CA GLN A 315 19.48 -11.91 7.61
C GLN A 315 19.34 -10.53 6.96
N PRO A 316 20.37 -9.66 7.04
CA PRO A 316 20.38 -8.43 6.27
C PRO A 316 20.12 -8.67 4.78
N GLY A 317 19.43 -7.72 4.13
CA GLY A 317 19.02 -7.83 2.73
C GLY A 317 17.73 -8.63 2.48
N ILE A 318 17.12 -9.25 3.50
CA ILE A 318 15.77 -9.80 3.36
C ILE A 318 14.78 -8.66 3.10
N THR A 319 14.00 -8.79 2.04
CA THR A 319 12.88 -7.88 1.73
C THR A 319 11.66 -8.24 2.57
N CYS A 320 11.14 -7.24 3.26
CA CYS A 320 9.91 -7.27 4.05
C CYS A 320 8.91 -6.22 3.55
N GLU A 321 7.69 -6.26 4.06
CA GLU A 321 6.62 -5.33 3.72
C GLU A 321 6.20 -4.51 4.94
N ILE A 322 6.00 -3.22 4.73
CA ILE A 322 5.42 -2.30 5.71
C ILE A 322 4.08 -1.79 5.19
N ALA A 323 3.15 -1.49 6.11
CA ALA A 323 1.86 -0.92 5.75
C ALA A 323 1.34 0.06 6.81
N GLY A 324 0.69 1.14 6.36
CA GLY A 324 0.17 2.17 7.25
C GLY A 324 -0.53 3.33 6.55
N TYR A 325 -0.91 4.35 7.34
CA TYR A 325 -1.61 5.56 6.88
C TYR A 325 -0.79 6.82 7.18
N GLY A 326 0.53 6.70 7.26
CA GLY A 326 1.45 7.79 7.51
C GLY A 326 1.49 8.80 6.38
N LYS A 327 2.29 9.84 6.57
CA LYS A 327 2.54 10.86 5.55
C LYS A 327 3.26 10.22 4.36
N GLU A 328 2.92 10.68 3.16
CA GLU A 328 3.59 10.18 1.95
C GLU A 328 5.00 10.77 1.79
N LYS A 329 5.25 11.92 2.43
CA LYS A 329 6.54 12.62 2.45
C LYS A 329 6.70 13.37 3.77
N TYR A 330 7.95 13.55 4.19
CA TYR A 330 8.27 14.41 5.31
C TYR A 330 7.77 15.85 5.09
N GLY A 331 7.33 16.51 6.16
CA GLY A 331 6.85 17.90 6.12
C GLY A 331 5.44 18.11 5.56
N LEU A 332 4.75 17.08 5.08
CA LEU A 332 3.33 17.20 4.74
C LEU A 332 2.50 17.47 6.00
N TRP A 333 1.52 18.38 5.91
CA TRP A 333 0.62 18.68 7.03
C TRP A 333 -0.50 17.64 7.20
N TYR A 334 -0.69 16.77 6.22
CA TYR A 334 -1.72 15.72 6.20
C TYR A 334 -1.09 14.33 6.04
N LYS A 335 -1.77 13.34 6.63
CA LYS A 335 -1.47 11.91 6.51
C LYS A 335 -2.15 11.30 5.28
N SER A 336 -1.64 10.18 4.77
CA SER A 336 -2.32 9.50 3.66
C SER A 336 -3.74 9.10 4.09
N GLN A 337 -4.72 9.42 3.26
CA GLN A 337 -6.10 9.06 3.55
C GLN A 337 -6.36 7.57 3.35
N TYR A 338 -5.50 6.90 2.58
CA TYR A 338 -5.65 5.51 2.19
C TYR A 338 -4.50 4.69 2.72
N LEU A 339 -4.75 3.40 2.98
CA LEU A 339 -3.71 2.47 3.36
C LEU A 339 -2.64 2.41 2.26
N ARG A 340 -1.38 2.50 2.66
CA ARG A 340 -0.21 2.37 1.78
C ARG A 340 0.59 1.16 2.18
N GLU A 341 1.31 0.61 1.22
CA GLU A 341 2.33 -0.42 1.45
C GLU A 341 3.64 -0.04 0.75
N ALA A 342 4.75 -0.52 1.31
CA ALA A 342 6.08 -0.45 0.70
C ALA A 342 6.89 -1.71 1.03
N GLN A 343 7.82 -2.04 0.14
CA GLN A 343 8.82 -3.09 0.39
C GLN A 343 10.07 -2.44 0.95
N VAL A 344 10.64 -2.98 2.02
CA VAL A 344 11.87 -2.49 2.64
C VAL A 344 12.83 -3.64 2.85
N ASP A 345 14.12 -3.40 2.69
CA ASP A 345 15.15 -4.40 2.94
C ASP A 345 15.76 -4.17 4.32
N LEU A 346 16.01 -5.26 5.03
CA LEU A 346 16.67 -5.20 6.33
C LEU A 346 18.12 -4.71 6.15
N ILE A 347 18.50 -3.70 6.93
CA ILE A 347 19.86 -3.17 6.98
C ILE A 347 20.60 -3.84 8.13
N ALA A 348 21.87 -4.17 7.93
CA ALA A 348 22.69 -4.80 8.94
C ALA A 348 22.87 -3.89 10.17
N ASP A 349 22.87 -4.49 11.37
CA ASP A 349 22.89 -3.75 12.62
C ASP A 349 24.17 -2.91 12.79
N ASP A 350 25.31 -3.41 12.30
CA ASP A 350 26.59 -2.69 12.29
C ASP A 350 26.54 -1.45 11.40
N VAL A 351 25.99 -1.58 10.19
CA VAL A 351 25.77 -0.46 9.26
C VAL A 351 24.84 0.58 9.88
N CYS A 352 23.72 0.15 10.49
CA CYS A 352 22.79 1.12 11.06
C CYS A 352 23.35 1.87 12.29
N ARG A 353 24.31 1.25 13.00
CA ARG A 353 25.05 1.83 14.11
C ARG A 353 26.26 2.65 13.68
N GLU A 354 26.55 2.78 12.38
CA GLU A 354 27.56 3.70 11.92
C GLU A 354 27.18 5.14 12.26
N LYS A 355 28.20 5.99 12.48
CA LYS A 355 28.02 7.40 12.86
C LYS A 355 27.25 8.21 11.81
N ASP A 356 27.42 7.87 10.54
CA ASP A 356 26.74 8.54 9.42
C ASP A 356 25.24 8.21 9.37
N TYR A 357 24.86 7.05 9.93
CA TYR A 357 23.49 6.64 10.20
C TYR A 357 23.11 7.14 11.60
N TYR A 358 22.76 6.24 12.53
CA TYR A 358 22.21 6.63 13.83
C TYR A 358 23.21 6.49 14.99
N GLY A 359 24.39 5.93 14.78
CA GLY A 359 25.39 5.79 15.82
C GLY A 359 24.85 5.01 17.03
N ASN A 360 25.10 5.55 18.22
CA ASN A 360 24.73 4.94 19.50
C ASN A 360 23.22 4.99 19.83
N MET A 361 22.38 5.57 18.96
CA MET A 361 20.93 5.61 19.19
C MET A 361 20.25 4.26 18.92
N ILE A 362 20.89 3.34 18.20
CA ILE A 362 20.35 2.03 17.85
C ILE A 362 20.75 0.98 18.89
N THR A 363 19.79 0.57 19.71
CA THR A 363 19.96 -0.48 20.72
C THR A 363 19.80 -1.88 20.11
N ASP A 364 20.04 -2.93 20.90
CA ASP A 364 19.79 -4.33 20.47
C ASP A 364 18.30 -4.66 20.30
N ASN A 365 17.44 -3.80 20.83
CA ASN A 365 15.98 -3.91 20.75
C ASN A 365 15.40 -3.27 19.49
N MET A 366 16.26 -2.78 18.60
CA MET A 366 15.89 -2.13 17.35
C MET A 366 16.61 -2.78 16.17
N PHE A 367 16.09 -2.51 14.98
CA PHE A 367 16.78 -2.72 13.73
C PHE A 367 16.31 -1.69 12.71
N CYS A 368 17.02 -1.61 11.59
CA CYS A 368 16.74 -0.65 10.55
C CYS A 368 16.33 -1.35 9.26
N ALA A 369 15.39 -0.76 8.54
CA ALA A 369 15.02 -1.23 7.23
C ALA A 369 14.65 -0.05 6.34
N GLY A 370 15.00 -0.15 5.07
CA GLY A 370 14.72 0.91 4.10
C GLY A 370 14.77 0.36 2.68
N ARG A 371 14.25 1.12 1.72
CA ARG A 371 14.43 0.75 0.32
C ARG A 371 15.89 0.99 -0.08
N PRO A 372 16.51 0.07 -0.85
CA PRO A 372 17.89 0.27 -1.34
C PRO A 372 18.07 1.56 -2.16
N ASP A 373 17.00 2.01 -2.82
CA ASP A 373 16.98 3.23 -3.65
C ASP A 373 16.53 4.49 -2.88
N TRP A 374 16.27 4.39 -1.57
CA TRP A 374 15.82 5.48 -0.71
C TRP A 374 14.56 6.20 -1.22
N SER A 375 13.76 5.55 -2.06
CA SER A 375 12.60 6.20 -2.69
C SER A 375 11.35 6.20 -1.80
N GLN A 376 11.27 5.27 -0.85
CA GLN A 376 10.14 5.05 0.05
C GLN A 376 10.65 4.55 1.41
N ASP A 377 9.91 4.87 2.46
CA ASP A 377 10.19 4.47 3.83
C ASP A 377 8.92 4.65 4.68
N ALA A 378 8.91 4.09 5.89
CA ALA A 378 7.91 4.45 6.89
C ALA A 378 8.03 5.94 7.24
N CYS A 379 6.89 6.60 7.48
CA CYS A 379 6.86 8.03 7.75
C CYS A 379 5.93 8.36 8.92
N GLU A 380 5.89 9.64 9.32
CA GLU A 380 5.05 10.07 10.43
C GLU A 380 3.59 9.62 10.26
N GLY A 381 3.07 8.89 11.24
CA GLY A 381 1.71 8.34 11.22
C GLY A 381 1.62 6.87 10.79
N ASP A 382 2.70 6.26 10.29
CA ASP A 382 2.83 4.80 10.18
C ASP A 382 3.23 4.15 11.51
N SER A 383 3.67 4.96 12.49
CA SER A 383 4.01 4.57 13.85
C SER A 383 3.07 3.53 14.45
N GLY A 384 3.63 2.46 14.99
CA GLY A 384 2.91 1.32 15.53
C GLY A 384 2.47 0.29 14.47
N GLY A 385 2.56 0.62 13.19
CA GLY A 385 2.23 -0.29 12.09
C GLY A 385 3.21 -1.47 11.93
N PRO A 386 2.82 -2.49 11.15
CA PRO A 386 3.62 -3.69 10.94
C PRO A 386 4.83 -3.50 10.01
N LEU A 387 5.93 -4.17 10.34
CA LEU A 387 6.89 -4.71 9.36
C LEU A 387 6.80 -6.23 9.36
N VAL A 388 6.37 -6.79 8.24
CA VAL A 388 6.14 -8.23 8.08
C VAL A 388 7.02 -8.85 7.01
N CYS A 389 7.52 -10.05 7.26
CA CYS A 389 8.35 -10.79 6.31
C CYS A 389 7.71 -12.15 6.01
N GLU A 390 7.77 -12.60 4.75
CA GLU A 390 7.21 -13.89 4.35
C GLU A 390 8.19 -15.02 4.69
N ALA A 391 7.72 -16.03 5.44
CA ALA A 391 8.44 -17.27 5.71
C ALA A 391 7.47 -18.46 5.59
N GLY A 392 7.81 -19.47 4.78
CA GLY A 392 6.96 -20.66 4.59
C GLY A 392 5.53 -20.35 4.13
N ASN A 393 5.36 -19.38 3.23
CA ASN A 393 4.06 -18.87 2.74
C ASN A 393 3.16 -18.21 3.80
N LYS A 394 3.71 -17.81 4.96
CA LYS A 394 3.03 -17.03 5.99
C LYS A 394 3.81 -15.75 6.26
N PHE A 395 3.10 -14.71 6.68
CA PHE A 395 3.67 -13.42 7.08
C PHE A 395 3.88 -13.37 8.60
N PHE A 396 5.08 -13.00 9.00
CA PHE A 396 5.49 -12.89 10.40
C PHE A 396 5.86 -11.44 10.72
N LEU A 397 5.38 -10.95 11.86
CA LEU A 397 5.62 -9.60 12.36
C LEU A 397 6.98 -9.52 13.05
N PHE A 398 8.00 -9.07 12.32
CA PHE A 398 9.35 -8.92 12.85
C PHE A 398 9.62 -7.55 13.45
N GLY A 399 8.91 -6.51 12.96
CA GLY A 399 9.10 -5.14 13.42
C GLY A 399 7.79 -4.41 13.72
N VAL A 400 7.86 -3.49 14.67
CA VAL A 400 6.85 -2.43 14.86
C VAL A 400 7.48 -1.11 14.42
N ILE A 401 6.83 -0.38 13.52
CA ILE A 401 7.31 0.93 13.05
C ILE A 401 7.40 1.89 14.25
N SER A 402 8.59 2.41 14.53
CA SER A 402 8.84 3.23 15.72
C SER A 402 9.16 4.68 15.36
N TRP A 403 10.35 4.95 14.82
CA TRP A 403 10.82 6.31 14.52
C TRP A 403 11.76 6.36 13.31
N GLY A 404 12.17 7.56 12.91
CA GLY A 404 13.10 7.81 11.82
C GLY A 404 13.46 9.30 11.72
N ASP A 405 14.55 9.62 11.02
CA ASP A 405 14.96 11.02 10.77
C ASP A 405 14.52 11.43 9.35
N GLY A 406 13.30 11.96 9.28
CA GLY A 406 12.64 12.21 8.00
C GLY A 406 11.99 10.96 7.43
N CYS A 407 11.64 11.01 6.16
CA CYS A 407 11.02 9.90 5.46
C CYS A 407 11.79 9.66 4.17
N ALA A 408 12.30 8.44 3.98
CA ALA A 408 13.05 8.03 2.79
C ALA A 408 14.28 8.93 2.52
N LYS A 409 15.02 9.26 3.59
CA LYS A 409 16.23 10.07 3.51
C LYS A 409 17.45 9.14 3.43
N GLU A 410 18.36 9.45 2.52
CA GLU A 410 19.58 8.65 2.34
C GLU A 410 20.35 8.53 3.67
N ARG A 411 20.79 7.31 4.00
CA ARG A 411 21.47 6.97 5.27
C ARG A 411 20.66 7.25 6.54
N ARG A 412 19.35 7.45 6.42
CA ARG A 412 18.42 7.65 7.54
C ARG A 412 17.20 6.74 7.37
N PRO A 413 17.40 5.41 7.41
CA PRO A 413 16.33 4.43 7.24
C PRO A 413 15.34 4.46 8.41
N GLY A 414 14.12 3.96 8.21
CA GLY A 414 13.18 3.71 9.29
C GLY A 414 13.78 2.78 10.36
N VAL A 415 13.46 3.09 11.63
CA VAL A 415 13.84 2.32 12.80
C VAL A 415 12.62 1.59 13.35
N TYR A 416 12.79 0.30 13.60
CA TYR A 416 11.73 -0.62 13.97
C TYR A 416 12.07 -1.30 15.30
N THR A 417 11.07 -1.43 16.18
CA THR A 417 11.21 -2.24 17.40
C THR A 417 11.27 -3.72 17.04
N ARG A 418 12.31 -4.42 17.51
CA ARG A 418 12.57 -5.84 17.21
C ARG A 418 11.65 -6.77 17.99
N VAL A 419 10.58 -7.25 17.36
CA VAL A 419 9.51 -8.03 18.02
C VAL A 419 10.03 -9.30 18.69
N THR A 420 11.02 -9.96 18.09
CA THR A 420 11.62 -11.22 18.60
C THR A 420 12.23 -11.12 19.99
N ASN A 421 12.51 -9.89 20.47
CA ASN A 421 13.03 -9.63 21.81
C ASN A 421 11.91 -9.50 22.86
N TYR A 422 10.64 -9.37 22.43
CA TYR A 422 9.50 -9.10 23.31
C TYR A 422 8.52 -10.26 23.41
N ASN A 423 8.80 -11.42 22.80
CA ASN A 423 7.92 -12.59 22.85
C ASN A 423 7.53 -12.99 24.28
N SER A 424 8.49 -12.98 25.21
CA SER A 424 8.24 -13.29 26.62
C SER A 424 7.29 -12.27 27.27
N TRP A 425 7.51 -10.97 27.03
CA TRP A 425 6.66 -9.89 27.52
C TRP A 425 5.25 -9.97 26.91
N ILE A 426 5.14 -10.23 25.61
CA ILE A 426 3.85 -10.42 24.94
C ILE A 426 3.12 -11.62 25.56
N ALA A 427 3.82 -12.72 25.82
CA ALA A 427 3.22 -13.90 26.44
C ALA A 427 2.71 -13.61 27.86
N GLU A 428 3.51 -12.90 28.66
CA GLU A 428 3.17 -12.51 30.03
C GLU A 428 1.89 -11.67 30.08
N LYS A 429 1.80 -10.62 29.24
CA LYS A 429 0.65 -9.69 29.26
C LYS A 429 -0.61 -10.28 28.64
N THR A 430 -0.47 -11.18 27.66
CA THR A 430 -1.62 -11.67 26.87
C THR A 430 -2.07 -13.09 27.23
N GLY A 431 -1.20 -13.90 27.85
CA GLY A 431 -1.39 -15.33 28.04
C GLY A 431 -1.21 -16.18 26.77
N LEU A 432 -0.76 -15.59 25.65
CA LEU A 432 -0.69 -16.25 24.33
C LEU A 432 0.63 -17.01 24.09
N THR A 433 1.01 -17.89 25.02
CA THR A 433 2.31 -18.61 24.99
C THR A 433 2.53 -19.44 23.72
N SER A 434 1.46 -20.03 23.14
CA SER A 434 1.55 -20.83 21.92
C SER A 434 1.86 -19.98 20.66
N ILE A 435 1.34 -18.76 20.59
CA ILE A 435 1.56 -17.85 19.47
C ILE A 435 2.97 -17.25 19.56
N THR A 436 3.41 -16.89 20.77
CA THR A 436 4.74 -16.28 21.00
C THR A 436 5.89 -17.28 20.95
N ALA A 437 5.62 -18.59 21.04
CA ALA A 437 6.64 -19.61 20.79
C ALA A 437 7.09 -19.66 19.32
N GLY A 438 6.34 -19.05 18.40
CA GLY A 438 6.65 -19.10 16.97
C GLY A 438 6.45 -20.49 16.37
N ALA A 439 5.53 -21.29 16.92
CA ALA A 439 5.30 -22.68 16.51
C ALA A 439 5.01 -22.89 15.02
N MET A 440 4.52 -21.85 14.33
CA MET A 440 4.26 -21.86 12.88
C MET A 440 5.43 -21.43 12.02
N PHE A 441 6.54 -21.00 12.61
CA PHE A 441 7.71 -20.61 11.87
C PHE A 441 8.37 -21.85 11.25
N PRO A 442 8.73 -21.83 9.96
CA PRO A 442 9.33 -22.99 9.31
C PRO A 442 10.60 -23.41 10.03
N GLN A 443 10.64 -24.66 10.52
CA GLN A 443 11.87 -25.28 10.98
C GLN A 443 12.72 -25.61 9.75
N LYS A 444 14.03 -25.37 9.81
CA LYS A 444 14.97 -25.76 8.76
C LYS A 444 15.34 -27.23 8.87
#